data_AF-A0A6A6KI14-F1
#
_entry.id   AF-A0A6A6KI14-F1
#
_cell.length_a   1.000
_cell.length_b   1.000
_cell.length_c   1.000
_cell.angle_alpha   90.00
_cell.angle_beta   90.00
_cell.angle_gamma   90.00
#
_symmetry.space_group_name_H-M   'P 1'
#
loop_
_entity.id
_entity.type
_entity.pdbx_description
1 polymer ?
#
loop_
_entity_poly.entity_id
_entity_poly.type
_entity_poly.pdbx_seq_one_letter_code
_entity_poly.pdbx_strand_id
1 'polypeptide(L)'
;MGCKQASEWRKKYGWTAFCGPAGPQGQAACGNCLSVTNTGTGTKVTVRIIDQCSNGGLDLEEGVFRQLDTDGKGIAQGHLIVNYQFVDCGD
;
A
#
# COMPACT_ATOMS: atom_id res chain seq x y z
N MET A 1 11.72 1.59 -10.03
CA MET A 1 11.79 0.65 -11.17
C MET A 1 10.37 0.13 -11.27
N GLY A 2 9.48 0.88 -11.92
CA GLY A 2 8.03 0.74 -11.70
C GLY A 2 7.40 -0.44 -12.44
N CYS A 3 6.28 -0.93 -11.91
CA CYS A 3 5.52 -2.02 -12.50
C CYS A 3 4.97 -1.60 -13.89
N LYS A 4 5.38 -2.33 -14.94
CA LYS A 4 4.93 -2.10 -16.33
C LYS A 4 3.51 -2.63 -16.52
N GLN A 5 2.49 -1.78 -16.41
CA GLN A 5 1.08 -2.17 -16.58
C GLN A 5 0.21 -1.03 -17.18
N ALA A 6 -0.92 -1.37 -17.82
CA ALA A 6 -1.69 -0.51 -18.74
C ALA A 6 -2.67 0.49 -18.09
N SER A 7 -2.63 1.77 -18.44
CA SER A 7 -3.22 2.93 -17.71
C SER A 7 -4.59 2.77 -17.02
N GLU A 8 -5.57 2.07 -17.60
CA GLU A 8 -6.90 1.89 -16.99
C GLU A 8 -6.87 0.96 -15.76
N TRP A 9 -5.95 0.00 -15.71
CA TRP A 9 -5.75 -0.88 -14.54
C TRP A 9 -5.34 -0.08 -13.29
N ARG A 10 -4.65 1.05 -13.51
CA ARG A 10 -4.08 1.86 -12.44
C ARG A 10 -5.16 2.61 -11.66
N LYS A 11 -6.34 2.89 -12.21
CA LYS A 11 -7.30 3.78 -11.54
C LYS A 11 -8.22 3.11 -10.50
N LYS A 12 -8.25 1.78 -10.45
CA LYS A 12 -9.24 1.03 -9.64
C LYS A 12 -8.96 1.04 -8.14
N TYR A 13 -7.68 1.10 -7.73
CA TYR A 13 -7.26 1.08 -6.33
C TYR A 13 -6.24 2.18 -6.07
N GLY A 14 -6.16 2.62 -4.81
CA GLY A 14 -5.05 3.44 -4.33
C GLY A 14 -3.71 2.69 -4.46
N TRP A 15 -2.62 3.44 -4.58
CA TRP A 15 -1.31 2.89 -4.93
C TRP A 15 -0.39 2.76 -3.74
N THR A 16 0.52 1.80 -3.84
CA THR A 16 1.66 1.71 -2.93
C THR A 16 2.92 1.21 -3.63
N ALA A 17 4.08 1.63 -3.14
CA ALA A 17 5.32 0.89 -3.31
C ALA A 17 5.50 -0.10 -2.15
N PHE A 18 6.00 -1.30 -2.43
CA PHE A 18 6.17 -2.35 -1.43
C PHE A 18 7.63 -2.78 -1.27
N CYS A 19 8.07 -2.87 -0.02
CA CYS A 19 9.36 -3.39 0.40
C CYS A 19 9.29 -3.95 1.82
N GLY A 20 8.11 -4.48 2.18
CA GLY A 20 7.85 -5.02 3.51
C GLY A 20 8.67 -6.28 3.80
N PRO A 21 8.77 -6.67 5.08
CA PRO A 21 9.67 -7.75 5.51
C PRO A 21 9.26 -9.16 5.05
N ALA A 22 8.04 -9.35 4.55
CA ALA A 22 7.53 -10.66 4.16
C ALA A 22 6.64 -10.59 2.91
N GLY A 23 6.78 -11.57 2.02
CA GLY A 23 6.03 -11.64 0.75
C GLY A 23 6.90 -11.39 -0.48
N PRO A 24 6.31 -11.51 -1.69
CA PRO A 24 7.02 -11.28 -2.95
C PRO A 24 7.56 -9.85 -3.02
N GLN A 25 8.73 -9.69 -3.65
CA GLN A 25 9.41 -8.40 -3.79
C GLN A 25 9.63 -8.04 -5.26
N GLY A 26 9.81 -6.74 -5.52
CA GLY A 26 10.09 -6.21 -6.86
C GLY A 26 9.08 -6.66 -7.90
N GLN A 27 9.56 -7.20 -9.01
CA GLN A 27 8.72 -7.59 -10.14
C GLN A 27 7.66 -8.64 -9.79
N ALA A 28 7.90 -9.50 -8.79
CA ALA A 28 6.94 -10.52 -8.36
C ALA A 28 5.80 -9.93 -7.50
N ALA A 29 5.99 -8.75 -6.91
CA ALA A 29 4.98 -8.05 -6.13
C ALA A 29 4.07 -7.19 -7.01
N CYS A 30 4.58 -6.76 -8.17
CA CYS A 30 3.89 -5.90 -9.11
C CYS A 30 2.51 -6.44 -9.49
N GLY A 31 1.46 -5.65 -9.29
CA GLY A 31 0.10 -6.06 -9.62
C GLY A 31 -0.72 -6.54 -8.42
N ASN A 32 -0.05 -7.13 -7.43
CA ASN A 32 -0.72 -7.72 -6.28
C ASN A 32 -1.40 -6.65 -5.41
N CYS A 33 -2.42 -7.07 -4.68
CA CYS A 33 -3.15 -6.20 -3.75
C CYS A 33 -2.85 -6.55 -2.31
N LEU A 34 -2.86 -5.51 -1.48
CA LEU A 34 -2.70 -5.60 -0.04
C LEU A 34 -3.93 -5.02 0.65
N SER A 35 -4.50 -5.77 1.59
CA SER A 35 -5.42 -5.23 2.60
C SER A 35 -4.57 -4.63 3.73
N VAL A 36 -4.42 -3.31 3.74
CA VAL A 36 -3.64 -2.56 4.72
C VAL A 36 -4.55 -2.09 5.85
N THR A 37 -4.15 -2.31 7.09
CA THR A 37 -4.92 -1.94 8.29
C THR A 37 -4.08 -1.08 9.22
N ASN A 38 -4.57 0.12 9.56
CA ASN A 38 -3.96 0.98 10.57
C ASN A 38 -4.11 0.31 11.95
N THR A 39 -3.00 0.06 12.64
CA THR A 39 -3.01 -0.61 13.95
C THR A 39 -3.59 0.24 15.07
N GLY A 40 -3.53 1.57 14.95
CA GLY A 40 -4.05 2.50 15.95
C GLY A 40 -5.56 2.71 15.88
N THR A 41 -6.13 2.68 14.67
CA THR A 41 -7.55 3.02 14.44
C THR A 41 -8.39 1.84 13.95
N GLY A 42 -7.76 0.78 13.43
CA GLY A 42 -8.44 -0.35 12.81
C GLY A 42 -8.95 -0.08 11.39
N THR A 43 -8.79 1.15 10.87
CA THR A 43 -9.20 1.53 9.51
C THR A 43 -8.45 0.69 8.48
N LYS A 44 -9.15 0.23 7.44
CA LYS A 44 -8.62 -0.67 6.42
C LYS A 44 -8.86 -0.14 5.01
N VAL A 45 -7.86 -0.29 4.14
CA VAL A 45 -7.93 0.05 2.72
C VAL A 45 -7.25 -1.04 1.91
N THR A 46 -7.79 -1.36 0.73
CA THR A 46 -7.12 -2.22 -0.25
C THR A 46 -6.32 -1.36 -1.21
N VAL A 47 -5.03 -1.66 -1.33
CA VAL A 47 -4.08 -0.96 -2.20
C VAL A 47 -3.44 -1.93 -3.17
N ARG A 48 -2.87 -1.38 -4.24
CA ARG A 48 -2.22 -2.14 -5.29
C ARG A 48 -0.76 -1.76 -5.41
N ILE A 49 0.10 -2.77 -5.52
CA ILE A 49 1.56 -2.58 -5.59
C ILE A 49 1.94 -2.18 -7.01
N ILE A 50 2.53 -0.99 -7.16
CA ILE A 50 2.92 -0.43 -8.47
C ILE A 50 4.40 -0.05 -8.56
N ASP A 51 5.14 -0.10 -7.45
CA ASP A 51 6.58 0.15 -7.42
C ASP A 51 7.22 -0.59 -6.24
N GLN A 52 8.54 -0.50 -6.14
CA GLN A 52 9.32 -1.03 -5.03
C GLN A 52 9.97 0.12 -4.25
N CYS A 53 9.81 0.10 -2.92
CA CYS A 53 10.51 1.02 -2.00
C CYS A 53 11.80 0.40 -1.43
N SER A 54 12.50 1.13 -0.56
CA SER A 54 13.71 0.66 0.12
C SER A 54 13.77 0.98 1.62
N ASN A 55 12.63 1.36 2.23
CA ASN A 55 12.52 1.75 3.63
C ASN A 55 11.94 0.66 4.56
N GLY A 56 11.72 -0.55 4.06
CA GLY A 56 11.29 -1.71 4.85
C GLY A 56 9.79 -1.83 5.10
N GLY A 57 8.94 -1.16 4.32
CA GLY A 57 7.49 -1.14 4.55
C GLY A 57 6.66 -0.89 3.29
N LEU A 58 5.78 0.10 3.39
CA LEU A 58 4.88 0.54 2.31
C LEU A 58 5.03 2.05 2.16
N ASP A 59 5.24 2.52 0.93
CA ASP A 59 5.04 3.92 0.60
C ASP A 59 3.65 4.06 -0.01
N LEU A 60 2.72 4.61 0.75
CA LEU A 60 1.33 4.80 0.34
C LEU A 60 1.19 6.11 -0.45
N GLU A 61 0.37 6.09 -1.49
CA GLU A 61 -0.09 7.33 -2.12
C GLU A 61 -0.85 8.20 -1.10
N GLU A 62 -0.73 9.53 -1.22
CA GLU A 62 -1.20 10.47 -0.18
C GLU A 62 -2.69 10.30 0.14
N GLY A 63 -3.53 10.11 -0.88
CA GLY A 63 -4.96 9.88 -0.68
C GLY A 63 -5.26 8.65 0.16
N VAL A 64 -4.52 7.55 -0.05
CA VAL A 64 -4.62 6.32 0.76
C VAL A 64 -4.14 6.55 2.18
N PHE A 65 -3.00 7.23 2.34
CA PHE A 65 -2.45 7.51 3.66
C PHE A 65 -3.48 8.28 4.51
N ARG A 66 -4.10 9.32 3.93
CA ARG A 66 -5.14 10.13 4.59
C ARG A 66 -6.41 9.33 4.90
N GLN A 67 -6.79 8.35 4.07
CA GLN A 67 -7.91 7.45 4.37
C GLN A 67 -7.63 6.58 5.60
N LEU A 68 -6.39 6.14 5.81
CA LEU A 68 -5.99 5.33 6.96
C LEU A 68 -5.76 6.16 8.23
N ASP A 69 -5.28 7.40 8.09
CA ASP A 69 -4.94 8.30 9.20
C ASP A 69 -6.16 9.05 9.77
N THR A 70 -7.17 8.29 10.21
CA THR A 70 -8.45 8.86 10.66
C THR A 70 -8.38 9.62 12.00
N ASP A 71 -7.28 9.50 12.74
CA ASP A 71 -7.03 10.24 13.99
C ASP A 71 -5.92 11.30 13.87
N GLY A 72 -5.34 11.46 12.67
CA GLY A 72 -4.33 12.48 12.35
C GLY A 72 -2.93 12.24 12.94
N LYS A 73 -2.72 11.13 13.67
CA LYS A 73 -1.43 10.85 14.30
C LYS A 73 -0.37 10.47 13.28
N GLY A 74 -0.75 9.83 12.18
CA GLY A 74 0.15 9.42 11.11
C GLY A 74 0.85 10.62 10.48
N ILE A 75 0.10 11.66 10.13
CA ILE A 75 0.67 12.92 9.62
C ILE A 75 1.55 13.57 10.68
N ALA A 76 1.11 13.62 11.95
CA ALA A 76 1.89 14.23 13.02
C ALA A 76 3.22 13.50 13.28
N GLN A 77 3.27 12.18 13.09
CA GLN A 77 4.44 11.32 13.30
C GLN A 77 5.27 11.10 12.02
N GLY A 78 4.75 11.50 10.87
CA GLY A 78 5.33 11.27 9.55
C GLY A 78 5.21 9.84 9.02
N HIS A 79 4.53 8.92 9.73
CA HIS A 79 4.31 7.54 9.29
C HIS A 79 3.15 6.88 10.04
N LEU A 80 2.64 5.76 9.49
CA LEU A 80 1.65 4.90 10.15
C LEU A 80 2.27 3.54 10.49
N ILE A 81 1.85 2.95 11.61
CA ILE A 81 2.10 1.54 11.91
C ILE A 81 0.92 0.72 11.39
N VAL A 82 1.19 -0.17 10.44
CA VAL A 82 0.15 -0.93 9.73
C VAL A 82 0.42 -2.43 9.75
N ASN A 83 -0.66 -3.21 9.70
CA ASN A 83 -0.62 -4.59 9.25
C ASN A 83 -1.00 -4.67 7.77
N TYR A 84 -0.46 -5.63 7.04
CA TYR A 84 -0.86 -5.91 5.65
C TYR A 84 -1.08 -7.40 5.43
N GLN A 85 -1.94 -7.72 4.46
CA GLN A 85 -2.20 -9.07 3.99
C GLN A 85 -2.32 -9.04 2.47
N PHE A 86 -1.68 -9.98 1.78
CA PHE A 86 -1.90 -10.19 0.35
C PHE A 86 -3.32 -10.71 0.13
N VAL A 87 -4.06 -10.06 -0.77
CA VAL A 87 -5.45 -10.38 -1.09
C VAL A 87 -5.64 -10.42 -2.60
N ASP A 88 -6.70 -11.10 -3.04
CA ASP A 88 -7.15 -11.04 -4.42
C ASP A 88 -7.60 -9.60 -4.75
N CYS A 89 -7.16 -9.10 -5.91
CA CYS A 89 -7.51 -7.78 -6.42
C CYS A 89 -8.93 -7.75 -7.02
N GLY A 90 -9.57 -8.89 -7.30
CA GLY A 90 -10.94 -8.97 -7.79
C GLY A 90 -11.18 -8.21 -9.10
N ASP A 91 -10.21 -8.23 -10.00
CA ASP A 91 -10.20 -7.63 -11.34
C ASP A 91 -10.20 -8.66 -12.47
#